data_AF-A0A9P6Y949-F1
#
_entry.id   AF-A0A9P6Y949-F1
#
_cell.length_a   1.000
_cell.length_b   1.000
_cell.length_c   1.000
_cell.angle_alpha   90.00
_cell.angle_beta   90.00
_cell.angle_gamma   90.00
#
_symmetry.space_group_name_H-M   'P 1'
#
loop_
_entity.id
_entity.type
_entity.pdbx_description
1 polymer ?
#
loop_
_entity_poly.entity_id
_entity_poly.type
_entity_poly.pdbx_seq_one_letter_code
_entity_poly.pdbx_strand_id
1 'polypeptide(L)'
;MNNVAKNYAGQLEGFKRIDAAGQKQAEEAAVLAWLKKQGAAGKPALAAHAQLIKHLDASKATRERDLFVGQFNNTSAVSAAIGLYRLSIERTKPDAEREVGYQQRDLPTLEGGLKQMDRRYVAKMDQQLQTYWLDQYVALPAAQRNNDVLNKWLGGRDANAVKAMVSKLSGTELGSLDARLKWFKADRAAFEASTDPAIQRVVDRAPAVPAGTGRLQEEPGRVRVPGCQPVAAHHLRQRDGL
;
A
#
# COMPACT_ATOMS: atom_id res chain seq x y z
N MET A 1 -6.07 16.25 -0.87
CA MET A 1 -7.05 15.37 -1.54
C MET A 1 -7.65 16.00 -2.81
N ASN A 2 -8.06 17.28 -2.80
CA ASN A 2 -8.69 17.94 -3.95
C ASN A 2 -7.88 17.86 -5.27
N ASN A 3 -6.56 18.07 -5.22
CA ASN A 3 -5.71 18.02 -6.43
C ASN A 3 -5.73 16.64 -7.12
N VAL A 4 -5.57 15.56 -6.35
CA VAL A 4 -5.57 14.18 -6.89
C VAL A 4 -6.94 13.82 -7.46
N ALA A 5 -8.02 14.17 -6.75
CA ALA A 5 -9.38 13.89 -7.23
C ALA A 5 -9.67 14.61 -8.56
N LYS A 6 -9.29 15.89 -8.68
CA LYS A 6 -9.42 16.65 -9.94
C LYS A 6 -8.58 16.06 -11.06
N ASN A 7 -7.34 15.63 -10.76
CA ASN A 7 -6.49 14.98 -11.74
C ASN A 7 -7.13 13.69 -12.26
N TYR A 8 -7.63 12.82 -11.39
CA TYR A 8 -8.31 11.58 -11.82
C TYR A 8 -9.58 11.86 -12.63
N ALA A 9 -10.38 12.85 -12.24
CA ALA A 9 -11.54 13.26 -13.03
C ALA A 9 -11.14 13.72 -14.44
N GLY A 10 -10.11 14.58 -14.55
CA GLY A 10 -9.59 15.05 -15.83
C GLY A 10 -8.98 13.93 -16.68
N GLN A 11 -8.30 12.96 -16.06
CA GLN A 11 -7.80 11.76 -16.76
C GLN A 11 -8.94 10.92 -17.32
N LEU A 12 -9.99 10.65 -16.53
CA LEU A 12 -11.15 9.89 -16.98
C LEU A 12 -11.88 10.59 -18.14
N GLU A 13 -12.01 11.92 -18.08
CA GLU A 13 -12.57 12.71 -19.18
C GLU A 13 -11.69 12.63 -20.43
N GLY A 14 -10.37 12.81 -20.27
CA GLY A 14 -9.41 12.69 -21.37
C GLY A 14 -9.43 11.32 -22.03
N PHE A 15 -9.51 10.24 -21.24
CA PHE A 15 -9.59 8.87 -21.75
C PHE A 15 -10.85 8.62 -22.56
N LYS A 16 -11.99 9.16 -22.12
CA LYS A 16 -13.25 9.08 -22.89
C LYS A 16 -13.15 9.87 -24.19
N ARG A 17 -12.59 11.08 -24.15
CA ARG A 17 -12.49 11.97 -25.32
C ARG A 17 -11.69 11.35 -26.47
N ILE A 18 -10.66 10.58 -26.18
CA ILE A 18 -9.80 9.97 -27.21
C ILE A 18 -10.08 8.48 -27.43
N ASP A 19 -11.05 7.88 -26.75
CA ASP A 19 -11.20 6.41 -26.69
C ASP A 19 -9.88 5.70 -26.34
N ALA A 20 -9.26 6.11 -25.22
CA ALA A 20 -7.97 5.55 -24.81
C ALA A 20 -8.03 4.03 -24.57
N ALA A 21 -9.19 3.53 -24.11
CA ALA A 21 -9.41 2.10 -23.88
C ALA A 21 -9.46 1.32 -25.19
N GLY A 22 -10.24 1.77 -26.18
CA GLY A 22 -10.31 1.13 -27.50
C GLY A 22 -8.97 1.17 -28.22
N GLN A 23 -8.27 2.30 -28.19
CA GLN A 23 -6.92 2.41 -28.76
C GLN A 23 -5.94 1.41 -28.13
N LYS A 24 -5.94 1.29 -26.79
CA LYS A 24 -5.05 0.34 -26.09
C LYS A 24 -5.40 -1.12 -26.39
N GLN A 25 -6.69 -1.45 -26.47
CA GLN A 25 -7.12 -2.80 -26.84
C GLN A 25 -6.70 -3.16 -28.27
N ALA A 26 -6.86 -2.24 -29.23
CA ALA A 26 -6.46 -2.44 -30.61
C ALA A 26 -4.94 -2.61 -30.75
N GLU A 27 -4.17 -1.76 -30.06
CA GLU A 27 -2.70 -1.82 -30.04
C GLU A 27 -2.20 -3.13 -29.41
N GLU A 28 -2.76 -3.54 -28.27
CA GLU A 28 -2.41 -4.80 -27.61
C GLU A 28 -2.73 -6.00 -28.50
N ALA A 29 -3.91 -6.02 -29.12
CA ALA A 29 -4.30 -7.09 -30.05
C ALA A 29 -3.34 -7.19 -31.25
N ALA A 30 -2.92 -6.04 -31.81
CA ALA A 30 -1.97 -6.00 -32.91
C ALA A 30 -0.57 -6.53 -32.52
N VAL A 31 -0.06 -6.15 -31.34
CA VAL A 31 1.22 -6.66 -30.82
C VAL A 31 1.15 -8.17 -30.58
N LEU A 32 0.08 -8.67 -29.97
CA LEU A 32 -0.08 -10.11 -29.72
C LEU A 32 -0.22 -10.90 -31.03
N ALA A 33 -0.90 -10.35 -32.04
CA ALA A 33 -1.00 -10.96 -33.36
C ALA A 33 0.36 -10.99 -34.08
N TRP A 34 1.14 -9.90 -33.99
CA TRP A 34 2.50 -9.84 -34.53
C TRP A 34 3.43 -10.85 -33.85
N LEU A 35 3.41 -10.94 -32.51
CA LEU A 35 4.21 -11.92 -31.75
C LEU A 35 3.90 -13.37 -32.16
N LYS A 36 2.64 -13.70 -32.43
CA LYS A 36 2.26 -15.03 -32.91
C LYS A 36 2.88 -15.37 -34.27
N LYS A 37 3.04 -14.38 -35.16
CA LYS A 37 3.68 -14.57 -36.48
C LYS A 37 5.19 -14.83 -36.38
N GLN A 38 5.84 -14.46 -35.27
CA GLN A 38 7.28 -14.67 -35.05
C GLN A 38 7.65 -16.11 -34.65
N GLY A 39 6.67 -17.03 -34.56
CA GLY A 39 6.92 -18.43 -34.24
C GLY A 39 7.61 -18.62 -32.89
N ALA A 40 8.73 -19.34 -32.86
CA ALA A 40 9.47 -19.63 -31.62
C ALA A 40 10.00 -18.36 -30.94
N ALA A 41 10.39 -17.33 -31.70
CA ALA A 41 10.95 -16.09 -31.17
C ALA A 41 9.92 -15.25 -30.40
N GLY A 42 8.63 -15.37 -30.74
CA GLY A 42 7.55 -14.64 -30.05
C GLY A 42 7.05 -15.30 -28.77
N LYS A 43 7.34 -16.59 -28.55
CA LYS A 43 6.82 -17.37 -27.40
C LYS A 43 7.18 -16.77 -26.04
N PRO A 44 8.42 -16.31 -25.77
CA PRO A 44 8.76 -15.73 -24.47
C PRO A 44 7.93 -14.49 -24.13
N ALA A 45 7.71 -13.60 -25.09
CA ALA A 45 6.93 -12.38 -24.89
C ALA A 45 5.43 -12.67 -24.68
N LEU A 46 4.87 -13.65 -25.41
CA LEU A 46 3.49 -14.12 -25.18
C LEU A 46 3.33 -14.74 -23.78
N ALA A 47 4.31 -15.53 -23.33
CA ALA A 47 4.30 -16.09 -21.98
C ALA A 47 4.39 -14.98 -20.91
N ALA A 48 5.25 -13.97 -21.12
CA ALA A 48 5.36 -12.82 -20.23
C ALA A 48 4.05 -12.03 -20.14
N HIS A 49 3.37 -11.80 -21.27
CA HIS A 49 2.04 -11.17 -21.28
C HIS A 49 1.02 -11.95 -20.45
N ALA A 50 0.95 -13.28 -20.65
CA ALA A 50 0.05 -14.13 -19.88
C ALA A 50 0.34 -14.08 -18.36
N GLN A 51 1.61 -14.00 -17.96
CA GLN A 51 1.99 -13.82 -16.55
C GLN A 51 1.54 -12.46 -16.01
N LEU A 52 1.70 -11.37 -16.78
CA LEU A 52 1.22 -10.04 -16.39
C LEU A 52 -0.29 -10.01 -16.14
N ILE A 53 -1.08 -10.66 -17.00
CA ILE A 53 -2.53 -10.78 -16.80
C ILE A 53 -2.85 -11.54 -15.50
N LYS A 54 -2.17 -12.67 -15.24
CA LYS A 54 -2.34 -13.42 -13.98
C LYS A 54 -2.02 -12.57 -12.76
N HIS A 55 -0.95 -11.78 -12.78
CA HIS A 55 -0.63 -10.87 -11.68
C HIS A 55 -1.66 -9.76 -11.50
N LEU A 56 -2.18 -9.21 -12.60
CA LEU A 56 -3.24 -8.21 -12.56
C LEU A 56 -4.51 -8.78 -11.91
N ASP A 57 -4.90 -10.00 -12.27
CA ASP A 57 -6.11 -10.63 -11.73
C ASP A 57 -5.94 -11.02 -10.26
N ALA A 58 -4.76 -11.51 -9.86
CA ALA A 58 -4.43 -11.72 -8.45
C ALA A 58 -4.53 -10.42 -7.64
N SER A 59 -4.02 -9.31 -8.17
CA SER A 59 -4.13 -8.00 -7.52
C SER A 59 -5.57 -7.47 -7.45
N LYS A 60 -6.38 -7.71 -8.49
CA LYS A 60 -7.81 -7.34 -8.49
C LYS A 60 -8.60 -8.10 -7.42
N ALA A 61 -8.23 -9.35 -7.15
CA ALA A 61 -8.91 -10.20 -6.17
C ALA A 61 -8.89 -9.61 -4.74
N THR A 62 -7.92 -8.74 -4.43
CA THR A 62 -7.76 -8.12 -3.11
C THR A 62 -7.73 -6.59 -3.14
N ARG A 63 -7.97 -5.98 -4.30
CA ARG A 63 -7.80 -4.53 -4.54
C ARG A 63 -8.49 -3.64 -3.51
N GLU A 64 -9.76 -3.92 -3.19
CA GLU A 64 -10.54 -3.07 -2.29
C GLU A 64 -10.07 -3.20 -0.84
N ARG A 65 -9.70 -4.42 -0.44
CA ARG A 65 -9.07 -4.68 0.85
C ARG A 65 -7.73 -3.95 0.98
N ASP A 66 -6.89 -4.05 -0.04
CA ASP A 66 -5.56 -3.47 -0.03
C ASP A 66 -5.63 -1.94 -0.05
N LEU A 67 -6.62 -1.37 -0.75
CA LEU A 67 -6.95 0.05 -0.67
C LEU A 67 -7.33 0.45 0.76
N PHE A 68 -8.24 -0.29 1.42
CA PHE A 68 -8.58 -0.04 2.81
C PHE A 68 -7.34 -0.08 3.71
N VAL A 69 -6.51 -1.12 3.61
CA VAL A 69 -5.31 -1.27 4.44
C VAL A 69 -4.38 -0.09 4.24
N GLY A 70 -4.10 0.31 3.00
CA GLY A 70 -3.24 1.45 2.69
C GLY A 70 -3.80 2.76 3.26
N GLN A 71 -5.09 3.01 3.07
CA GLN A 71 -5.70 4.28 3.47
C GLN A 71 -5.91 4.39 4.98
N PHE A 72 -6.34 3.31 5.63
CA PHE A 72 -6.47 3.27 7.09
C PHE A 72 -5.12 3.40 7.78
N ASN A 73 -4.08 2.71 7.28
CA ASN A 73 -2.73 2.81 7.82
C ASN A 73 -2.09 4.19 7.60
N ASN A 74 -2.64 5.00 6.69
CA ASN A 74 -2.21 6.37 6.45
C ASN A 74 -2.97 7.41 7.30
N THR A 75 -3.87 6.98 8.21
CA THR A 75 -4.38 7.85 9.27
C THR A 75 -3.25 8.20 10.24
N SER A 76 -3.28 9.39 10.84
CA SER A 76 -2.07 10.03 11.35
C SER A 76 -1.43 9.24 12.50
N ALA A 77 -2.23 8.85 13.50
CA ALA A 77 -1.72 8.11 14.66
C ALA A 77 -1.27 6.69 14.29
N VAL A 78 -2.01 6.01 13.41
CA VAL A 78 -1.68 4.66 12.94
C VAL A 78 -0.42 4.67 12.08
N SER A 79 -0.28 5.65 11.19
CA SER A 79 0.91 5.83 10.35
C SER A 79 2.15 6.08 11.20
N ALA A 80 2.04 6.94 12.22
CA ALA A 80 3.11 7.17 13.18
C ALA A 80 3.50 5.87 13.91
N ALA A 81 2.52 5.11 14.42
CA ALA A 81 2.79 3.84 15.09
C ALA A 81 3.54 2.85 14.18
N ILE A 82 3.10 2.70 12.92
CA ILE A 82 3.73 1.79 11.94
C ILE A 82 5.18 2.20 11.68
N GLY A 83 5.41 3.48 11.38
CA GLY A 83 6.75 3.97 11.07
C GLY A 83 7.70 3.87 12.27
N LEU A 84 7.23 4.23 13.46
CA LEU A 84 8.02 4.18 14.69
C LEU A 84 8.36 2.74 15.10
N TYR A 85 7.41 1.82 15.01
CA TYR A 85 7.67 0.41 15.29
C TYR A 85 8.62 -0.20 14.26
N ARG A 86 8.45 0.13 12.97
CA ARG A 86 9.37 -0.33 11.93
C ARG A 86 10.79 0.20 12.16
N LEU A 87 10.94 1.45 12.55
CA LEU A 87 12.22 2.03 12.93
C LEU A 87 12.88 1.27 14.08
N SER A 88 12.10 0.84 15.09
CA SER A 88 12.61 0.05 16.21
C SER A 88 13.18 -1.31 15.78
N ILE A 89 12.54 -1.95 14.80
CA ILE A 89 12.99 -3.21 14.21
C ILE A 89 14.28 -2.99 13.43
N GLU A 90 14.32 -2.00 12.54
CA GLU A 90 15.51 -1.73 11.72
C GLU A 90 16.72 -1.35 12.58
N ARG A 91 16.51 -0.67 13.72
CA ARG A 91 17.60 -0.34 14.64
C ARG A 91 18.33 -1.53 15.23
N THR A 92 17.72 -2.73 15.24
CA THR A 92 18.37 -3.97 15.68
C THR A 92 19.44 -4.48 14.70
N LYS A 93 19.46 -3.94 13.48
CA LYS A 93 20.42 -4.30 12.42
C LYS A 93 21.57 -3.27 12.35
N PRO A 94 22.75 -3.68 11.85
CA PRO A 94 23.79 -2.75 11.39
C PRO A 94 23.22 -1.76 10.37
N ASP A 95 23.70 -0.51 10.37
CA ASP A 95 23.09 0.55 9.56
C ASP A 95 23.06 0.23 8.05
N ALA A 96 24.11 -0.43 7.55
CA ALA A 96 24.21 -0.87 6.16
C ALA A 96 23.15 -1.90 5.76
N GLU A 97 22.60 -2.65 6.72
CA GLU A 97 21.57 -3.68 6.52
C GLU A 97 20.15 -3.17 6.79
N ARG A 98 20.01 -1.91 7.22
CA ARG A 98 18.70 -1.29 7.44
C ARG A 98 18.03 -0.96 6.11
N GLU A 99 16.70 -1.11 6.10
CA GLU A 99 15.86 -0.67 4.99
C GLU A 99 16.09 0.83 4.69
N VAL A 100 16.19 1.18 3.41
CA VAL A 100 16.26 2.58 2.96
C VAL A 100 15.01 3.33 3.44
N GLY A 101 15.21 4.48 4.07
CA GLY A 101 14.16 5.22 4.78
C GLY A 101 14.20 5.04 6.30
N TYR A 102 14.99 4.10 6.82
CA TYR A 102 15.20 3.84 8.25
C TYR A 102 16.69 3.79 8.65
N GLN A 103 17.59 4.20 7.76
CA GLN A 103 19.02 4.31 8.04
C GLN A 103 19.33 5.56 8.87
N GLN A 104 20.55 5.64 9.44
CA GLN A 104 20.99 6.81 10.20
C GLN A 104 20.81 8.12 9.43
N ARG A 105 21.09 8.12 8.13
CA ARG A 105 20.90 9.28 7.24
C ARG A 105 19.44 9.73 7.09
N ASP A 106 18.48 8.84 7.33
CA ASP A 106 17.05 9.09 7.13
C ASP A 106 16.37 9.60 8.42
N LEU A 107 17.04 9.45 9.58
CA LEU A 107 16.50 9.83 10.89
C LEU A 107 16.03 11.30 10.98
N PRO A 108 16.76 12.30 10.44
CA PRO A 108 16.29 13.69 10.47
C PRO A 108 14.97 13.88 9.71
N THR A 109 14.78 13.17 8.59
CA THR A 109 13.56 13.22 7.79
C THR A 109 12.39 12.58 8.53
N LEU A 110 12.61 11.42 9.17
CA LEU A 110 11.60 10.76 9.99
C LEU A 110 11.17 11.64 11.17
N GLU A 111 12.13 12.19 11.92
CA GLU A 111 11.85 13.08 13.05
C GLU A 111 11.09 14.34 12.60
N GLY A 112 11.49 14.93 11.47
CA GLY A 112 10.79 16.05 10.84
C GLY A 112 9.33 15.72 10.52
N GLY A 113 9.06 14.52 10.00
CA GLY A 113 7.71 14.02 9.74
C GLY A 113 6.84 13.93 11.01
N LEU A 114 7.41 13.46 12.12
CA LEU A 114 6.72 13.39 13.42
C LEU A 114 6.39 14.77 13.99
N LYS A 115 7.27 15.76 13.79
CA LYS A 115 7.05 17.15 14.18
C LYS A 115 5.99 17.83 13.31
N GLN A 116 6.03 17.61 11.99
CA GLN A 116 5.03 18.19 11.08
C GLN A 116 3.61 17.68 11.31
N MET A 117 3.46 16.49 11.90
CA MET A 117 2.15 15.95 12.25
C MET A 117 1.33 16.90 13.14
N ASP A 118 1.94 17.64 14.07
CA ASP A 118 1.23 18.57 14.98
C ASP A 118 0.43 19.64 14.23
N ARG A 119 0.92 20.07 13.05
CA ARG A 119 0.25 21.11 12.25
C ARG A 119 -0.98 20.61 11.50
N ARG A 120 -1.14 19.29 11.39
CA ARG A 120 -2.18 18.65 10.56
C ARG A 120 -3.04 17.64 11.32
N TYR A 121 -2.76 17.41 12.60
CA TYR A 121 -3.43 16.42 13.42
C TYR A 121 -4.42 17.07 14.37
N VAL A 122 -5.66 16.59 14.32
CA VAL A 122 -6.68 16.83 15.34
C VAL A 122 -7.32 15.48 15.65
N ALA A 123 -7.27 15.05 16.91
CA ALA A 123 -7.70 13.70 17.30
C ALA A 123 -9.13 13.36 16.84
N LYS A 124 -10.08 14.29 17.00
CA LYS A 124 -11.47 14.12 16.55
C LYS A 124 -11.58 13.94 15.03
N MET A 125 -10.76 14.64 14.25
CA MET A 125 -10.73 14.50 12.79
C MET A 125 -10.13 13.16 12.37
N ASP A 126 -9.03 12.74 13.01
CA ASP A 126 -8.42 11.45 12.73
C ASP A 126 -9.37 10.29 13.06
N GLN A 127 -10.13 10.38 14.15
CA GLN A 127 -11.20 9.42 14.49
C GLN A 127 -12.30 9.36 13.42
N GLN A 128 -12.70 10.49 12.83
CA GLN A 128 -13.66 10.51 11.72
C GLN A 128 -13.10 9.81 10.48
N LEU A 129 -11.82 10.03 10.15
CA LEU A 129 -11.15 9.34 9.04
C LEU A 129 -11.04 7.83 9.31
N GLN A 130 -10.69 7.43 10.52
CA GLN A 130 -10.64 6.03 10.94
C GLN A 130 -12.03 5.38 10.84
N THR A 131 -13.08 6.06 11.32
CA THR A 131 -14.48 5.62 11.20
C THR A 131 -14.84 5.38 9.74
N TYR A 132 -14.62 6.38 8.88
CA TYR A 132 -14.91 6.29 7.45
C TYR A 132 -14.26 5.06 6.81
N TRP A 133 -12.95 4.85 7.02
CA TRP A 133 -12.26 3.71 6.42
C TRP A 133 -12.70 2.37 6.98
N LEU A 134 -13.03 2.29 8.28
CA LEU A 134 -13.57 1.08 8.88
C LEU A 134 -14.97 0.76 8.35
N ASP A 135 -15.81 1.77 8.13
CA ASP A 135 -17.11 1.63 7.49
C ASP A 135 -16.96 1.11 6.04
N GLN A 136 -15.99 1.63 5.28
CA GLN A 136 -15.68 1.09 3.95
C GLN A 136 -15.26 -0.39 4.02
N TYR A 137 -14.48 -0.78 5.03
CA TYR A 137 -14.04 -2.16 5.20
C TYR A 137 -15.17 -3.13 5.55
N VAL A 138 -16.08 -2.75 6.44
CA VAL A 138 -17.23 -3.61 6.80
C VAL A 138 -18.23 -3.75 5.65
N ALA A 139 -18.30 -2.75 4.76
CA ALA A 139 -19.13 -2.79 3.58
C ALA A 139 -18.55 -3.61 2.41
N LEU A 140 -17.29 -4.08 2.51
CA LEU A 140 -16.67 -4.86 1.45
C LEU A 140 -17.42 -6.19 1.21
N PRO A 141 -17.50 -6.66 -0.05
CA PRO A 141 -17.98 -8.00 -0.36
C PRO A 141 -17.19 -9.06 0.40
N ALA A 142 -17.83 -10.18 0.75
CA ALA A 142 -17.20 -11.25 1.54
C ALA A 142 -15.86 -11.74 0.96
N ALA A 143 -15.74 -11.81 -0.38
CA ALA A 143 -14.52 -12.19 -1.07
C ALA A 143 -13.35 -11.22 -0.84
N GLN A 144 -13.61 -9.92 -0.65
CA GLN A 144 -12.61 -8.90 -0.33
C GLN A 144 -12.39 -8.76 1.19
N ARG A 145 -13.30 -9.28 2.01
CA ARG A 145 -13.20 -9.28 3.48
C ARG A 145 -12.70 -10.61 4.06
N ASN A 146 -12.08 -11.46 3.25
CA ASN A 146 -11.61 -12.80 3.61
C ASN A 146 -10.26 -12.82 4.37
N ASN A 147 -9.96 -11.79 5.16
CA ASN A 147 -8.72 -11.71 5.93
C ASN A 147 -9.03 -11.86 7.44
N ASP A 148 -8.70 -13.01 8.00
CA ASP A 148 -9.02 -13.35 9.38
C ASP A 148 -8.33 -12.45 10.40
N VAL A 149 -7.12 -11.97 10.10
CA VAL A 149 -6.38 -11.05 10.99
C VAL A 149 -7.11 -9.72 11.09
N LEU A 150 -7.54 -9.14 9.97
CA LEU A 150 -8.31 -7.90 9.94
C LEU A 150 -9.69 -8.06 10.57
N ASN A 151 -10.36 -9.19 10.31
CA ASN A 151 -11.67 -9.51 10.87
C ASN A 151 -11.63 -9.68 12.38
N LYS A 152 -10.65 -10.44 12.88
CA LYS A 152 -10.41 -10.64 14.32
C LYS A 152 -10.04 -9.34 15.00
N TRP A 153 -9.18 -8.53 14.36
CA TRP A 153 -8.80 -7.22 14.89
C TRP A 153 -10.03 -6.32 15.07
N LEU A 154 -10.90 -6.21 14.06
CA LEU A 154 -12.10 -5.38 14.17
C LEU A 154 -13.10 -5.92 15.19
N GLY A 155 -13.12 -7.23 15.43
CA GLY A 155 -14.01 -7.87 16.42
C GLY A 155 -15.48 -7.88 16.01
N GLY A 156 -15.79 -7.64 14.73
CA GLY A 156 -17.16 -7.60 14.23
C GLY A 156 -17.28 -7.08 12.80
N ARG A 157 -18.52 -6.78 12.39
CA ARG A 157 -18.85 -6.26 11.05
C ARG A 157 -19.95 -5.19 11.05
N ASP A 158 -20.36 -4.72 12.22
CA ASP A 158 -21.43 -3.75 12.38
C ASP A 158 -20.87 -2.39 12.84
N ALA A 159 -21.76 -1.39 12.90
CA ALA A 159 -21.41 -0.06 13.37
C ALA A 159 -20.91 -0.05 14.82
N ASN A 160 -21.33 -1.02 15.65
CA ASN A 160 -20.87 -1.13 17.04
C ASN A 160 -19.40 -1.57 17.10
N ALA A 161 -18.98 -2.53 16.27
CA ALA A 161 -17.59 -2.96 16.15
C ALA A 161 -16.70 -1.81 15.65
N VAL A 162 -17.16 -1.07 14.64
CA VAL A 162 -16.46 0.14 14.14
C VAL A 162 -16.29 1.16 15.26
N LYS A 163 -17.38 1.52 15.94
CA LYS A 163 -17.37 2.49 17.06
C LYS A 163 -16.46 2.04 18.20
N ALA A 164 -16.52 0.77 18.59
CA ALA A 164 -15.67 0.21 19.63
C ALA A 164 -14.19 0.28 19.25
N MET A 165 -13.85 -0.02 17.98
CA MET A 165 -12.48 0.05 17.49
C MET A 165 -11.95 1.49 17.48
N VAL A 166 -12.72 2.45 16.97
CA VAL A 166 -12.34 3.86 16.99
C VAL A 166 -12.19 4.37 18.42
N SER A 167 -13.11 3.98 19.31
CA SER A 167 -13.01 4.31 20.74
C SER A 167 -11.74 3.74 21.36
N LYS A 168 -11.37 2.49 21.03
CA LYS A 168 -10.11 1.89 21.47
C LYS A 168 -8.92 2.71 20.96
N LEU A 169 -8.86 3.01 19.66
CA LEU A 169 -7.75 3.78 19.07
C LEU A 169 -7.66 5.21 19.61
N SER A 170 -8.77 5.80 20.05
CA SER A 170 -8.77 7.15 20.61
C SER A 170 -7.95 7.28 21.90
N GLY A 171 -7.64 6.16 22.57
CA GLY A 171 -6.77 6.10 23.75
C GLY A 171 -5.27 6.18 23.44
N THR A 172 -4.85 6.34 22.17
CA THR A 172 -3.43 6.47 21.82
C THR A 172 -2.84 7.81 22.26
N GLU A 173 -1.61 7.78 22.75
CA GLU A 173 -0.85 8.99 23.10
C GLU A 173 -0.12 9.58 21.88
N LEU A 174 -0.08 8.87 20.74
CA LEU A 174 0.65 9.29 19.54
C LEU A 174 0.11 10.57 18.88
N GLY A 175 -1.00 11.11 19.38
CA GLY A 175 -1.44 12.47 19.07
C GLY A 175 -0.49 13.57 19.60
N SER A 176 0.26 13.29 20.68
CA SER A 176 1.25 14.20 21.26
C SER A 176 2.62 14.08 20.58
N LEU A 177 3.26 15.23 20.33
CA LEU A 177 4.63 15.24 19.82
C LEU A 177 5.62 14.57 20.78
N ASP A 178 5.51 14.82 22.09
CA ASP A 178 6.41 14.27 23.08
C ASP A 178 6.34 12.74 23.12
N ALA A 179 5.11 12.19 23.02
CA ALA A 179 4.91 10.74 22.92
C ALA A 179 5.56 10.19 21.65
N ARG A 180 5.37 10.84 20.49
CA ARG A 180 6.00 10.42 19.23
C ARG A 180 7.54 10.46 19.31
N LEU A 181 8.12 11.47 19.92
CA LEU A 181 9.58 11.59 20.08
C LEU A 181 10.15 10.62 21.11
N LYS A 182 9.38 10.27 22.15
CA LYS A 182 9.70 9.18 23.07
C LYS A 182 9.78 7.84 22.31
N TRP A 183 8.72 7.51 21.56
CA TRP A 183 8.68 6.29 20.75
C TRP A 183 9.71 6.29 19.62
N PHE A 184 10.09 7.46 19.10
CA PHE A 184 11.17 7.58 18.13
C PHE A 184 12.52 7.12 18.69
N LYS A 185 12.72 7.13 20.00
CA LYS A 185 13.96 6.67 20.66
C LYS A 185 13.82 5.28 21.29
N ALA A 186 12.60 4.77 21.42
CA ALA A 186 12.31 3.48 22.04
C ALA A 186 12.88 2.31 21.22
N ASP A 187 13.21 1.24 21.93
CA ASP A 187 13.61 -0.03 21.34
C ASP A 187 12.39 -0.92 21.06
N ARG A 188 12.64 -2.02 20.35
CA ARG A 188 11.60 -2.97 19.96
C ARG A 188 10.85 -3.55 21.16
N ALA A 189 11.57 -3.88 22.24
CA ALA A 189 10.98 -4.49 23.44
C ALA A 189 9.96 -3.54 24.10
N ALA A 190 10.24 -2.24 24.14
CA ALA A 190 9.28 -1.25 24.64
C ALA A 190 8.00 -1.19 23.80
N PHE A 191 8.08 -1.33 22.47
CA PHE A 191 6.88 -1.39 21.62
C PHE A 191 6.08 -2.67 21.88
N GLU A 192 6.75 -3.82 21.99
CA GLU A 192 6.10 -5.11 22.25
C GLU A 192 5.45 -5.20 23.63
N ALA A 193 5.95 -4.45 24.61
CA ALA A 193 5.36 -4.31 25.94
C ALA A 193 4.29 -3.20 26.04
N SER A 194 4.04 -2.44 24.97
CA SER A 194 3.17 -1.27 25.01
C SER A 194 1.69 -1.63 25.17
N THR A 195 0.98 -0.84 25.97
CA THR A 195 -0.48 -0.87 26.08
C THR A 195 -1.16 0.19 25.22
N ASP A 196 -0.40 1.02 24.49
CA ASP A 196 -0.98 2.02 23.59
C ASP A 196 -1.73 1.31 22.44
N PRO A 197 -3.01 1.62 22.21
CA PRO A 197 -3.87 0.89 21.28
C PRO A 197 -3.42 0.99 19.82
N ALA A 198 -2.78 2.10 19.41
CA ALA A 198 -2.23 2.23 18.07
C ALA A 198 -0.95 1.41 17.91
N ILE A 199 -0.15 1.29 18.97
CA ILE A 199 1.06 0.47 18.98
C ILE A 199 0.73 -1.03 19.00
N GLN A 200 -0.21 -1.45 19.85
CA GLN A 200 -0.67 -2.85 19.90
C GLN A 200 -1.12 -3.34 18.53
N ARG A 201 -1.88 -2.51 17.79
CA ARG A 201 -2.31 -2.83 16.42
C ARG A 201 -1.14 -3.21 15.51
N VAL A 202 0.00 -2.50 15.60
CA VAL A 202 1.11 -2.71 14.68
C VAL A 202 2.02 -3.86 15.11
N VAL A 203 2.16 -4.07 16.42
CA VAL A 203 2.89 -5.22 16.98
C VAL A 203 2.18 -6.53 16.65
N ASP A 204 0.84 -6.58 16.80
CA ASP A 204 0.03 -7.76 16.47
C ASP A 204 0.12 -8.15 14.98
N ARG A 205 0.53 -7.21 14.13
CA ARG A 205 0.66 -7.38 12.67
C ARG A 205 2.11 -7.48 12.19
N ALA A 206 3.09 -7.40 13.09
CA ALA A 206 4.52 -7.46 12.78
C ALA A 206 4.93 -8.66 11.91
N PRO A 207 4.43 -9.90 12.12
CA PRO A 207 4.77 -11.01 11.23
C PRO A 207 4.16 -10.89 9.82
N ALA A 208 3.33 -9.89 9.54
CA ALA A 208 2.62 -9.69 8.26
C ALA A 208 3.02 -8.41 7.49
N VAL A 209 4.00 -7.63 7.97
CA VAL A 209 4.55 -6.48 7.23
C VAL A 209 5.97 -6.84 6.78
N PRO A 210 6.16 -7.30 5.52
CA PRO A 210 7.47 -7.70 5.03
C PRO A 210 8.52 -6.60 5.19
N ALA A 211 9.76 -7.03 5.37
CA ALA A 211 10.91 -6.16 5.33
C ALA A 211 11.12 -5.62 3.90
N GLY A 212 10.37 -4.60 3.49
CA GLY A 212 10.49 -4.01 2.16
C GLY A 212 9.41 -2.99 1.88
N THR A 213 9.65 -1.73 2.24
CA THR A 213 8.85 -0.61 1.69
C THR A 213 9.63 0.14 0.60
N GLY A 214 10.66 -0.49 0.03
CA GLY A 214 11.15 -0.21 -1.30
C GLY A 214 10.29 -0.87 -2.38
N ARG A 215 9.12 -0.29 -2.72
CA ARG A 215 8.26 -0.68 -3.86
C ARG A 215 8.03 -2.19 -4.06
N LEU A 216 6.83 -2.66 -3.75
CA LEU A 216 6.17 -3.72 -4.54
C LEU A 216 7.06 -4.94 -4.94
N GLN A 217 7.89 -5.43 -4.03
CA GLN A 217 8.77 -6.58 -4.10
C GLN A 217 8.74 -7.06 -2.64
N GLU A 218 7.89 -7.96 -2.18
CA GLU A 218 7.77 -9.36 -2.55
C GLU A 218 6.41 -9.86 -2.00
N GLU A 219 5.43 -10.03 -2.89
CA GLU A 219 4.39 -11.03 -2.69
C GLU A 219 4.95 -12.34 -3.25
N PRO A 220 4.73 -13.52 -2.64
CA PRO A 220 5.12 -14.80 -3.23
C PRO A 220 4.32 -14.99 -4.52
N GLY A 221 4.92 -14.59 -5.64
CA GLY A 221 4.25 -14.48 -6.93
C GLY A 221 4.65 -13.27 -7.76
N ARG A 222 5.27 -12.21 -7.19
CA ARG A 222 5.79 -11.12 -8.01
C ARG A 222 7.18 -11.45 -8.55
N VAL A 223 7.23 -12.35 -9.53
CA VAL A 223 8.38 -12.44 -10.45
C VAL A 223 8.60 -11.02 -10.97
N ARG A 224 9.85 -10.53 -10.96
CA ARG A 224 10.26 -9.48 -11.91
C ARG A 224 10.08 -10.10 -13.30
N VAL A 225 8.84 -10.11 -13.80
CA VAL A 225 8.62 -10.39 -15.22
C VAL A 225 9.39 -9.28 -15.91
N PRO A 226 10.30 -9.59 -16.84
CA PRO A 226 11.01 -8.55 -17.56
C PRO A 226 9.96 -7.78 -18.38
N GLY A 227 9.42 -6.70 -17.81
CA GLY A 227 8.57 -5.74 -18.50
C GLY A 227 9.28 -5.17 -19.73
N CYS A 228 10.61 -5.31 -19.79
CA CYS A 228 11.42 -5.06 -20.97
C CYS A 228 10.98 -5.87 -22.20
N GLN A 229 10.47 -7.10 -22.08
CA GLN A 229 10.18 -7.92 -23.26
C GLN A 229 8.90 -7.48 -24.00
N PRO A 230 7.74 -7.29 -23.34
CA PRO A 230 6.56 -6.75 -24.01
C PRO A 230 6.76 -5.29 -24.47
N VAL A 231 7.49 -4.47 -23.70
CA VAL A 231 7.78 -3.07 -24.06
C VAL A 231 8.77 -3.00 -25.23
N ALA A 232 9.78 -3.86 -25.28
CA ALA A 232 10.71 -3.93 -26.41
C ALA A 232 10.02 -4.45 -27.68
N ALA A 233 9.10 -5.42 -27.57
CA ALA A 233 8.31 -5.90 -28.70
C ALA A 233 7.46 -4.79 -29.33
N HIS A 234 6.86 -3.93 -28.50
CA HIS A 234 6.13 -2.75 -28.95
C HIS A 234 7.02 -1.75 -29.71
N HIS A 235 8.22 -1.46 -29.19
CA HIS A 235 9.18 -0.57 -29.84
C HIS A 235 9.75 -1.16 -31.15
N LEU A 236 9.95 -2.47 -31.21
CA LEU A 236 10.38 -3.16 -32.44
C LEU A 236 9.31 -3.08 -33.53
N ARG A 237 8.03 -3.31 -33.19
CA ARG A 237 6.93 -3.15 -34.14
C ARG A 237 6.84 -1.72 -34.70
N GLN A 238 7.01 -0.70 -33.86
CA GLN A 238 7.02 0.70 -34.32
C GLN A 238 8.21 1.00 -35.25
N ARG A 239 9.37 0.38 -35.04
CA ARG A 239 10.52 0.50 -35.94
C ARG A 239 10.30 -0.20 -37.28
N ASP A 240 9.55 -1.30 -37.29
CA ASP A 240 9.24 -2.07 -38.50
C ASP A 240 8.11 -1.43 -39.35
N GLY A 241 7.57 -0.27 -38.93
CA GLY A 241 6.58 0.49 -39.70
C GLY A 241 5.21 -0.17 -39.83
N LEU A 242 4.85 -1.09 -38.92
CA LEU A 242 3.61 -1.88 -38.93
C LEU A 242 2.69 -1.60 -37.74
#